data_AF-A0A1F8DII0-F1
#
_entry.id   AF-A0A1F8DII0-F1
#
_cell.length_a   1.000
_cell.length_b   1.000
_cell.length_c   1.000
_cell.angle_alpha   90.00
_cell.angle_beta   90.00
_cell.angle_gamma   90.00
#
_symmetry.space_group_name_H-M   'P 1'
#
loop_
_entity.id
_entity.type
_entity.pdbx_description
1 polymer ?
#
loop_
_entity_poly.entity_id
_entity_poly.type
_entity_poly.pdbx_seq_one_letter_code
_entity_poly.pdbx_strand_id
1 'polypeptide(L)'
;MNTINAGNITKGSFIIFKGAPVFITKAEFMSPGKGSPVMRIRFRNVQTGSAGEFTYKTGEIVEVAEIEKREMDYLYRDGEELVFMDPKSYEQVNIPLALVEDQFGYLIQNLKCWIVWYKGSPIGVNLPAHVTLKVVESPDDVAGNRINAPKKTVKLETGIDAQVPLFIKVGEKVMLDTATGEYLNRVK
;
A
#
# COMPACT_ATOMS: atom_id res chain seq x y z
N MET A 1 25.12 11.43 2.89
CA MET A 1 23.80 11.40 3.55
C MET A 1 22.98 12.52 2.95
N ASN A 2 21.83 12.19 2.38
CA ASN A 2 20.94 13.19 1.78
C ASN A 2 20.15 13.88 2.90
N THR A 3 20.26 15.21 3.02
CA THR A 3 19.63 15.96 4.11
C THR A 3 18.76 17.08 3.56
N ILE A 4 17.63 17.35 4.19
CA ILE A 4 16.71 18.43 3.84
C ILE A 4 16.38 19.27 5.06
N ASN A 5 15.95 20.52 4.83
CA ASN A 5 15.30 21.30 5.88
C ASN A 5 13.96 20.67 6.22
N ALA A 6 13.59 20.64 7.51
CA ALA A 6 12.34 20.09 7.97
C ALA A 6 11.12 20.77 7.35
N GLY A 7 11.25 22.06 6.99
CA GLY A 7 10.22 22.79 6.25
C GLY A 7 9.89 22.21 4.87
N ASN A 8 10.78 21.39 4.29
CA ASN A 8 10.61 20.77 2.98
C ASN A 8 10.12 19.31 3.07
N ILE A 9 9.78 18.82 4.26
CA ILE A 9 9.22 17.47 4.42
C ILE A 9 7.85 17.41 3.74
N THR A 10 7.67 16.41 2.88
CA THR A 10 6.42 16.15 2.17
C THR A 10 5.78 14.85 2.63
N LYS A 11 4.46 14.75 2.50
CA LYS A 11 3.74 13.49 2.64
C LYS A 11 4.28 12.47 1.63
N GLY A 12 4.50 11.23 2.07
CA GLY A 12 5.02 10.15 1.23
C GLY A 12 6.55 10.05 1.21
N SER A 13 7.26 11.00 1.83
CA SER A 13 8.71 10.92 1.99
C SER A 13 9.10 9.96 3.13
N PHE A 14 10.35 9.49 3.09
CA PHE A 14 10.94 8.71 4.16
C PHE A 14 12.12 9.48 4.77
N ILE A 15 12.15 9.59 6.09
CA ILE A 15 13.20 10.29 6.83
C ILE A 15 13.78 9.39 7.92
N ILE A 16 14.96 9.74 8.43
CA ILE A 16 15.52 9.12 9.64
C ILE A 16 15.05 9.91 10.85
N PHE A 17 14.25 9.28 11.70
CA PHE A 17 13.83 9.83 12.97
C PHE A 17 14.36 8.97 14.12
N LYS A 18 15.17 9.58 15.00
CA LYS A 18 15.81 8.90 16.14
C LYS A 18 16.56 7.62 15.75
N GLY A 19 17.21 7.62 14.59
CA GLY A 19 17.99 6.49 14.07
C GLY A 19 17.19 5.43 13.31
N ALA A 20 15.87 5.55 13.20
CA ALA A 20 15.02 4.62 12.46
C ALA A 20 14.38 5.28 11.22
N PRO A 21 14.22 4.56 10.10
CA PRO A 21 13.45 5.05 8.96
C PRO A 21 11.97 5.15 9.31
N VAL A 22 11.37 6.30 8.99
CA VAL A 22 9.93 6.55 9.17
C VAL A 22 9.31 7.05 7.88
N PHE A 23 8.10 6.58 7.58
CA PHE A 23 7.29 7.02 6.45
C PHE A 23 6.38 8.16 6.87
N ILE A 24 6.43 9.30 6.17
CA ILE A 24 5.60 10.47 6.49
C ILE A 24 4.20 10.29 5.94
N THR A 25 3.23 10.06 6.82
CA THR A 25 1.82 9.90 6.47
C THR A 25 1.11 11.25 6.34
N LYS A 26 1.58 12.28 7.04
CA LYS A 26 1.07 13.66 6.96
C LYS A 26 2.18 14.67 7.27
N ALA A 27 2.19 15.79 6.56
CA ALA A 27 3.07 16.92 6.84
C ALA A 27 2.26 18.23 6.77
N GLU A 28 2.30 19.04 7.82
CA GLU A 28 1.55 20.28 7.96
C GLU A 28 2.50 21.42 8.31
N PHE A 29 2.66 22.34 7.37
CA PHE A 29 3.38 23.58 7.60
C PHE A 29 2.49 24.58 8.34
N MET A 30 2.96 25.08 9.48
CA MET A 30 2.26 26.09 10.27
C MET A 30 3.16 27.30 10.48
N SER A 31 2.66 28.47 10.08
CA SER A 31 3.29 29.76 10.35
C SER A 31 2.47 30.53 11.37
N PRO A 32 2.92 30.64 12.64
CA PRO A 32 2.24 31.46 13.61
C PRO A 32 2.45 32.94 13.28
N GLY A 33 1.40 33.78 13.40
CA GLY A 33 1.49 35.23 13.11
C GLY A 33 2.57 35.97 13.92
N LYS A 34 3.00 35.39 15.05
CA LYS A 34 4.25 35.69 15.75
C LYS A 34 4.96 34.39 16.12
N GLY A 35 6.20 34.21 15.66
CA GLY A 35 7.06 33.05 15.98
C GLY A 35 7.71 32.44 14.74
N SER A 36 8.61 31.48 14.95
CA SER A 36 9.22 30.73 13.85
C SER A 36 8.23 29.71 13.28
N PRO A 37 8.18 29.52 11.94
CA PRO A 37 7.33 28.51 11.35
C PRO A 37 7.80 27.10 11.74
N VAL A 38 6.84 26.19 11.82
CA VAL A 38 7.06 24.79 12.22
C VAL A 38 6.44 23.83 11.22
N MET A 39 7.02 22.63 11.14
CA MET A 39 6.49 21.52 10.36
C MET A 39 6.02 20.43 11.31
N ARG A 40 4.71 20.19 11.38
CA ARG A 40 4.14 19.07 12.14
C ARG A 40 4.00 17.86 11.22
N ILE A 41 4.63 16.76 11.58
CA ILE A 41 4.59 15.52 10.83
C ILE A 41 3.85 14.43 11.61
N ARG A 42 3.10 13.60 10.89
CA ARG A 42 2.70 12.27 11.34
C ARG A 42 3.45 11.24 10.52
N PHE A 43 3.91 10.20 11.19
CA PHE A 43 4.74 9.19 10.56
C PHE A 43 4.39 7.79 11.06
N ARG A 44 4.79 6.79 10.29
CA ARG A 44 4.78 5.38 10.66
C ARG A 44 6.22 4.88 10.67
N ASN A 45 6.66 4.26 11.75
CA ASN A 45 7.96 3.60 11.81
C ASN A 45 7.94 2.42 10.84
N VAL A 46 8.90 2.40 9.94
CA VAL A 46 8.96 1.42 8.86
C VAL A 46 9.35 0.02 9.37
N GLN A 47 10.11 -0.06 10.47
CA GLN A 47 10.53 -1.33 11.06
C GLN A 47 9.50 -1.89 12.04
N THR A 48 8.84 -1.02 12.82
CA THR A 48 7.93 -1.46 13.91
C THR A 48 6.45 -1.25 13.60
N GLY A 49 6.10 -0.60 12.48
CA GLY A 49 4.72 -0.22 12.14
C GLY A 49 4.11 0.86 13.06
N SER A 50 4.82 1.30 14.11
CA SER A 50 4.28 2.21 15.12
C SER A 50 4.03 3.60 14.54
N ALA A 51 2.83 4.15 14.74
CA ALA A 51 2.53 5.52 14.36
C ALA A 51 3.06 6.52 15.40
N GLY A 52 3.44 7.71 14.95
CA GLY A 52 3.92 8.79 15.80
C GLY A 52 3.66 10.16 15.20
N GLU A 53 3.86 11.18 16.02
CA GLU A 53 3.74 12.58 15.62
C GLU A 53 4.91 13.38 16.20
N PHE A 54 5.46 14.30 15.42
CA PHE A 54 6.55 15.17 15.85
C PHE A 54 6.46 16.53 15.17
N THR A 55 6.93 17.57 15.85
CA THR A 55 6.95 18.94 15.32
C THR A 55 8.38 19.43 15.24
N TYR A 56 8.84 19.68 14.02
CA TYR A 56 10.15 20.27 13.74
C TYR A 56 10.04 21.79 13.63
N LYS A 57 11.08 22.52 14.02
CA LYS A 57 11.29 23.88 13.49
C LYS A 57 11.71 23.77 12.03
N THR A 58 11.23 24.65 11.16
CA THR A 58 11.45 24.51 9.70
C THR A 58 12.91 24.54 9.27
N GLY A 59 13.77 25.21 10.05
CA GLY A 59 15.22 25.27 9.82
C GLY A 59 16.02 24.09 10.40
N GLU A 60 15.37 23.12 11.05
CA GLU A 60 16.06 21.90 11.49
C GLU A 60 16.45 21.06 10.27
N ILE A 61 17.66 20.50 10.30
CA ILE A 61 18.14 19.59 9.25
C ILE A 61 17.68 18.18 9.60
N VAL A 62 17.09 17.51 8.62
CA VAL A 62 16.57 16.15 8.73
C VAL A 62 17.22 15.29 7.66
N GLU A 63 17.64 14.09 8.05
CA GLU A 63 18.20 13.11 7.13
C GLU A 63 17.08 12.38 6.38
N VAL A 64 17.19 12.32 5.06
CA VAL A 64 16.29 11.57 4.19
C VAL A 64 16.73 10.12 4.18
N ALA A 65 15.80 9.21 4.44
CA ALA A 65 16.08 7.79 4.31
C ALA A 65 16.21 7.48 2.81
N GLU A 66 17.33 6.90 2.42
CA GLU A 66 17.49 6.40 1.06
C GLU A 66 16.69 5.11 0.92
N ILE A 67 15.60 5.21 0.15
CA ILE A 67 14.67 4.12 -0.11
C ILE A 67 14.84 3.73 -1.55
N GLU A 68 15.12 2.45 -1.76
CA GLU A 68 15.16 1.87 -3.08
C GLU A 68 13.83 1.18 -3.35
N LYS A 69 13.23 1.44 -4.51
CA LYS A 69 12.02 0.75 -4.95
C LYS A 69 12.38 -0.12 -6.14
N ARG A 70 12.13 -1.42 -6.04
CA ARG A 70 12.33 -2.37 -7.13
C ARG A 70 10.99 -2.94 -7.56
N GLU A 71 10.72 -2.90 -8.85
CA GLU A 71 9.54 -3.55 -9.41
C GLU A 71 9.83 -5.06 -9.51
N MET A 72 8.98 -5.88 -8.92
CA MET A 72 9.11 -7.33 -8.91
C MET A 72 7.76 -8.00 -9.18
N ASP A 73 7.79 -9.20 -9.75
CA ASP A 73 6.62 -10.02 -10.00
C ASP A 73 6.39 -10.96 -8.81
N TYR A 74 5.18 -10.96 -8.25
CA TYR A 74 4.79 -11.93 -7.22
C TYR A 74 4.68 -13.33 -7.83
N LEU A 75 5.31 -14.34 -7.23
CA LEU A 75 5.30 -15.71 -7.71
C LEU A 75 4.29 -16.58 -6.94
N TYR A 76 4.54 -16.78 -5.65
CA TYR A 76 3.72 -17.62 -4.78
C TYR A 76 4.03 -17.33 -3.30
N ARG A 77 3.22 -17.91 -2.42
CA ARG A 77 3.42 -17.88 -0.98
C ARG A 77 4.09 -19.18 -0.52
N ASP A 78 5.12 -19.07 0.30
CA ASP A 78 5.80 -20.17 0.96
C ASP A 78 5.68 -20.01 2.48
N GLY A 79 4.70 -20.68 3.10
CA GLY A 79 4.44 -20.57 4.54
C GLY A 79 4.06 -19.15 4.98
N GLU A 80 4.97 -18.49 5.70
CA GLU A 80 4.85 -17.10 6.18
C GLU A 80 5.60 -16.09 5.30
N GLU A 81 6.20 -16.53 4.20
CA GLU A 81 6.92 -15.70 3.26
C GLU A 81 6.22 -15.65 1.89
N LEU A 82 6.47 -14.58 1.17
CA LEU A 82 6.01 -14.33 -0.18
C LEU A 82 7.23 -14.25 -1.09
N VAL A 83 7.22 -15.04 -2.16
CA VAL A 83 8.32 -15.08 -3.12
C VAL A 83 8.02 -14.12 -4.25
N PHE A 84 8.93 -13.19 -4.48
CA PHE A 84 8.92 -12.24 -5.58
C PHE A 84 10.13 -12.46 -6.48
N MET A 85 10.03 -12.07 -7.75
CA MET A 85 11.11 -12.20 -8.73
C MET A 85 11.37 -10.87 -9.42
N ASP A 86 12.64 -10.50 -9.55
CA ASP A 86 13.05 -9.39 -10.41
C ASP A 86 12.89 -9.80 -11.89
N PRO A 87 12.10 -9.07 -12.71
CA PRO A 87 11.87 -9.44 -14.11
C PRO A 87 13.10 -9.24 -15.00
N LYS A 88 14.13 -8.53 -14.54
CA LYS A 88 15.36 -8.24 -15.29
C LYS A 88 16.48 -9.22 -14.94
N SER A 89 16.72 -9.46 -13.65
CA SER A 89 17.79 -10.36 -13.19
C SER A 89 17.34 -11.79 -12.93
N TYR A 90 16.03 -12.05 -12.86
CA TYR A 90 15.44 -13.32 -12.43
C TYR A 90 15.82 -13.75 -11.01
N GLU A 91 16.37 -12.83 -10.22
CA GLU A 91 16.65 -13.07 -8.80
C GLU A 91 15.35 -13.11 -8.01
N GLN A 92 15.24 -14.09 -7.12
CA GLN A 92 14.09 -14.24 -6.23
C GLN A 92 14.40 -13.67 -4.85
N VAL A 93 13.39 -13.08 -4.24
CA VAL A 93 13.45 -12.52 -2.90
C VAL A 93 12.25 -13.01 -2.10
N ASN A 94 12.54 -13.47 -0.88
CA ASN A 94 11.54 -13.84 0.11
C ASN A 94 11.21 -12.61 0.96
N ILE A 95 9.92 -12.29 1.04
CA ILE A 95 9.41 -11.16 1.82
C ILE A 95 8.44 -11.69 2.86
N PRO A 96 8.61 -11.37 4.16
CA PRO A 96 7.66 -11.75 5.19
C PRO A 96 6.24 -11.26 4.87
N LEU A 97 5.25 -12.14 5.03
CA LEU A 97 3.83 -11.83 4.83
C LEU A 97 3.38 -10.61 5.64
N ALA A 98 3.94 -10.43 6.84
CA ALA A 98 3.67 -9.30 7.72
C ALA A 98 3.93 -7.92 7.07
N LEU A 99 4.81 -7.85 6.05
CA LEU A 99 5.13 -6.60 5.33
C LEU A 99 4.10 -6.23 4.25
N VAL A 100 3.16 -7.13 3.94
CA VAL A 100 2.06 -6.89 2.99
C VAL A 100 0.76 -6.51 3.72
N GLU A 101 0.76 -6.62 5.05
CA GLU A 101 -0.39 -6.29 5.92
C GLU A 101 -1.69 -6.94 5.39
N ASP A 102 -2.78 -6.18 5.34
CA ASP A 102 -4.11 -6.63 4.93
C ASP A 102 -4.27 -6.77 3.41
N GLN A 103 -3.24 -6.40 2.62
CA GLN A 103 -3.32 -6.38 1.15
C GLN A 103 -2.99 -7.72 0.50
N PHE A 104 -2.60 -8.73 1.29
CA PHE A 104 -2.22 -10.06 0.77
C PHE A 104 -3.32 -10.67 -0.13
N GLY A 105 -4.59 -10.46 0.22
CA GLY A 105 -5.72 -10.99 -0.54
C GLY A 105 -5.87 -10.43 -1.96
N TYR A 106 -5.14 -9.38 -2.31
CA TYR A 106 -5.11 -8.80 -3.65
C TYR A 106 -3.90 -9.27 -4.49
N LEU A 107 -2.97 -10.04 -3.91
CA LEU A 107 -1.84 -10.61 -4.64
C LEU A 107 -2.30 -11.80 -5.49
N ILE A 108 -2.06 -11.69 -6.79
CA ILE A 108 -2.21 -12.78 -7.76
C ILE A 108 -0.87 -13.07 -8.41
N GLN A 109 -0.65 -14.33 -8.79
CA GLN A 109 0.58 -14.73 -9.46
C GLN A 109 0.85 -13.84 -10.69
N ASN A 110 2.12 -13.46 -10.87
CA ASN A 110 2.63 -12.52 -11.86
C ASN A 110 2.15 -11.07 -11.69
N LEU A 111 1.61 -10.68 -10.52
CA LEU A 111 1.29 -9.30 -10.23
C LEU A 111 2.57 -8.49 -10.01
N LYS A 112 2.74 -7.43 -10.79
CA LYS A 112 3.82 -6.44 -10.62
C LYS A 112 3.59 -5.63 -9.36
N CYS A 113 4.55 -5.66 -8.44
CA CYS A 113 4.52 -4.93 -7.18
C CYS A 113 5.82 -4.15 -7.01
N TRP A 114 5.78 -3.07 -6.24
CA TRP A 114 6.98 -2.31 -5.87
C TRP A 114 7.45 -2.75 -4.49
N ILE A 115 8.57 -3.45 -4.45
CA ILE A 115 9.23 -3.79 -3.19
C ILE A 115 10.02 -2.58 -2.73
N VAL A 116 9.77 -2.18 -1.48
CA VAL A 116 10.44 -1.05 -0.83
C VAL A 116 11.59 -1.59 0.00
N TRP A 117 12.79 -1.10 -0.25
CA TRP A 117 14.03 -1.52 0.38
C TRP A 117 14.66 -0.37 1.17
N TYR A 118 15.21 -0.69 2.32
CA TYR A 118 16.03 0.22 3.11
C TYR A 118 17.31 -0.49 3.56
N LYS A 119 18.47 0.06 3.19
CA LYS A 119 19.80 -0.51 3.50
C LYS A 119 19.92 -2.00 3.17
N GLY A 120 19.34 -2.42 2.04
CA GLY A 120 19.39 -3.82 1.58
C GLY A 120 18.39 -4.77 2.27
N SER A 121 17.51 -4.28 3.14
CA SER A 121 16.42 -5.08 3.72
C SER A 121 15.06 -4.64 3.15
N PRO A 122 14.17 -5.58 2.79
CA PRO A 122 12.81 -5.25 2.38
C PRO A 122 12.03 -4.76 3.61
N ILE A 123 11.27 -3.69 3.41
CA ILE A 123 10.53 -3.01 4.48
C ILE A 123 9.05 -2.82 4.17
N GLY A 124 8.61 -3.20 2.97
CA GLY A 124 7.22 -3.09 2.57
C GLY A 124 7.01 -3.48 1.12
N VAL A 125 5.76 -3.76 0.79
CA VAL A 125 5.33 -4.05 -0.57
C VAL A 125 4.21 -3.08 -0.93
N ASN A 126 4.40 -2.33 -2.00
CA ASN A 126 3.35 -1.49 -2.57
C ASN A 126 2.73 -2.22 -3.76
N LEU A 127 1.48 -2.62 -3.60
CA LEU A 127 0.68 -3.15 -4.70
C LEU A 127 0.31 -2.02 -5.68
N PRO A 128 -0.02 -2.36 -6.94
CA PRO A 128 -0.68 -1.42 -7.85
C PRO A 128 -1.96 -0.87 -7.21
N ALA A 129 -2.32 0.37 -7.54
CA ALA A 129 -3.56 0.99 -7.03
C ALA A 129 -4.82 0.18 -7.39
N HIS A 130 -4.76 -0.56 -8.50
CA HIS A 130 -5.86 -1.34 -9.01
C HIS A 130 -5.39 -2.75 -9.36
N VAL A 131 -6.17 -3.75 -8.95
CA VAL A 131 -5.95 -5.15 -9.33
C VAL A 131 -7.18 -5.68 -10.04
N THR A 132 -6.96 -6.57 -11.01
CA THR A 132 -8.04 -7.26 -11.70
C THR A 132 -8.12 -8.69 -11.19
N LEU A 133 -9.24 -9.05 -10.59
CA LEU A 133 -9.49 -10.37 -10.00
C LEU A 133 -10.69 -11.02 -10.65
N LYS A 134 -10.62 -12.33 -10.87
CA LYS A 134 -11.73 -13.13 -11.39
C LYS A 134 -12.71 -13.50 -10.28
N VAL A 135 -14.00 -13.40 -10.58
CA VAL A 135 -15.08 -13.88 -9.69
C VAL A 135 -15.20 -15.39 -9.81
N VAL A 136 -15.10 -16.09 -8.68
CA VAL A 136 -15.21 -17.56 -8.61
C VAL A 136 -16.54 -18.03 -8.02
N GLU A 137 -17.14 -17.25 -7.12
CA GLU A 137 -18.47 -17.54 -6.56
C GLU A 137 -19.30 -16.25 -6.53
N SER A 138 -20.56 -16.36 -6.94
CA SER A 138 -21.53 -15.26 -6.85
C SER A 138 -22.88 -15.83 -6.44
N PRO A 139 -23.54 -15.28 -5.40
CA PRO A 139 -24.91 -15.64 -5.08
C PRO A 139 -25.87 -15.21 -6.20
N ASP A 140 -26.99 -15.92 -6.29
CA ASP A 140 -28.10 -15.58 -7.19
C ASP A 140 -28.71 -14.23 -6.82
N ASP A 141 -29.27 -13.55 -7.82
CA ASP A 141 -29.79 -12.20 -7.69
C ASP A 141 -31.04 -12.17 -6.77
N VAL A 142 -30.86 -11.96 -5.47
CA VAL A 142 -31.99 -11.76 -4.56
C VAL A 142 -32.48 -10.31 -4.71
N ALA A 143 -33.52 -10.14 -5.52
CA ALA A 143 -34.22 -8.87 -5.73
C ALA A 143 -34.98 -8.43 -4.46
N GLY A 144 -34.27 -8.07 -3.39
CA GLY A 144 -34.85 -7.76 -2.08
C GLY A 144 -35.02 -6.28 -1.75
N ASN A 145 -34.20 -5.37 -2.31
CA ASN A 145 -34.34 -3.93 -2.03
C ASN A 145 -33.79 -3.08 -3.19
N ARG A 146 -34.68 -2.31 -3.85
CA ARG A 146 -34.38 -1.43 -5.00
C ARG A 146 -34.05 0.01 -4.60
N ILE A 147 -33.43 0.23 -3.44
CA ILE A 147 -33.08 1.57 -2.97
C ILE A 147 -31.56 1.62 -2.82
N ASN A 148 -30.93 2.49 -3.64
CA ASN A 148 -29.48 2.64 -3.85
C ASN A 148 -28.80 1.43 -4.49
N ALA A 149 -28.43 1.55 -5.77
CA ALA A 149 -27.60 0.63 -6.57
C ALA A 149 -27.20 -0.68 -5.84
N PRO A 150 -28.06 -1.72 -5.87
CA PRO A 150 -27.85 -2.90 -5.04
C PRO A 150 -26.53 -3.57 -5.40
N LYS A 151 -25.75 -3.87 -4.36
CA LYS A 151 -24.49 -4.63 -4.45
C LYS A 151 -24.71 -6.03 -3.88
N LYS A 152 -24.00 -7.01 -4.42
CA LYS A 152 -23.87 -8.35 -3.86
C LYS A 152 -22.42 -8.63 -3.49
N THR A 153 -22.23 -9.47 -2.48
CA THR A 153 -20.92 -9.98 -2.11
C THR A 153 -20.58 -11.15 -3.02
N VAL A 154 -19.40 -11.12 -3.64
CA VAL A 154 -18.86 -12.21 -4.47
C VAL A 154 -17.50 -12.64 -3.93
N LYS A 155 -17.15 -13.90 -4.12
CA LYS A 155 -15.82 -14.42 -3.80
C LYS A 155 -14.92 -14.35 -5.04
N LEU A 156 -13.69 -13.90 -4.84
CA LEU A 156 -12.68 -13.76 -5.89
C LEU A 156 -11.70 -14.95 -5.89
N GLU A 157 -10.90 -15.07 -6.94
CA GLU A 157 -9.95 -16.17 -7.12
C GLU A 157 -8.88 -16.29 -6.02
N THR A 158 -8.61 -15.20 -5.31
CA THR A 158 -7.71 -15.17 -4.14
C THR A 158 -8.40 -15.59 -2.83
N GLY A 159 -9.72 -15.81 -2.87
CA GLY A 159 -10.54 -16.19 -1.72
C GLY A 159 -11.11 -15.00 -0.93
N ILE A 160 -10.79 -13.75 -1.29
CA ILE A 160 -11.39 -12.57 -0.66
C ILE A 160 -12.81 -12.32 -1.16
N ASP A 161 -13.61 -11.71 -0.30
CA ASP A 161 -14.95 -11.23 -0.62
C ASP A 161 -14.91 -9.77 -1.08
N ALA A 162 -15.67 -9.44 -2.13
CA ALA A 162 -15.82 -8.07 -2.62
C ALA A 162 -17.28 -7.72 -2.89
N GLN A 163 -17.64 -6.46 -2.66
CA GLN A 163 -18.97 -5.95 -3.01
C GLN A 163 -18.99 -5.44 -4.44
N VAL A 164 -19.78 -6.09 -5.29
CA VAL A 164 -19.89 -5.77 -6.71
C VAL A 164 -21.37 -5.56 -7.11
N PRO A 165 -21.66 -4.89 -8.23
CA PRO A 165 -23.04 -4.76 -8.73
C PRO A 165 -23.71 -6.11 -9.00
N LEU A 166 -25.04 -6.18 -8.88
CA LEU A 166 -25.82 -7.41 -9.10
C LEU A 166 -25.57 -8.08 -10.46
N PHE A 167 -25.27 -7.33 -11.51
CA PHE A 167 -25.09 -7.89 -12.85
C PHE A 167 -23.80 -8.69 -13.04
N ILE A 168 -22.85 -8.63 -12.10
CA ILE A 168 -21.59 -9.38 -12.18
C ILE A 168 -21.85 -10.87 -12.01
N LYS A 169 -21.22 -11.69 -12.85
CA LYS A 169 -21.38 -13.15 -12.85
C LYS A 169 -20.07 -13.86 -12.56
N VAL A 170 -20.17 -15.13 -12.18
CA VAL A 170 -19.03 -16.03 -12.06
C VAL A 170 -18.28 -16.08 -13.39
N GLY A 171 -16.95 -16.01 -13.34
CA GLY A 171 -16.08 -16.00 -14.51
C GLY A 171 -15.71 -14.61 -15.03
N GLU A 172 -16.45 -13.56 -14.65
CA GLU A 172 -16.11 -12.19 -15.01
C GLU A 172 -14.91 -11.68 -14.20
N LYS A 173 -14.19 -10.72 -14.79
CA LYS A 173 -13.06 -10.04 -14.14
C LYS A 173 -13.52 -8.68 -13.62
N VAL A 174 -13.25 -8.42 -12.34
CA VAL A 174 -13.54 -7.14 -11.70
C VAL A 174 -12.25 -6.44 -11.31
N MET A 175 -12.20 -5.13 -11.52
CA MET A 175 -11.11 -4.28 -11.08
C MET A 175 -11.47 -3.67 -9.72
N LEU A 176 -10.59 -3.87 -8.74
CA LEU A 176 -10.75 -3.37 -7.37
C LEU A 176 -9.65 -2.37 -7.04
N ASP A 177 -9.96 -1.41 -6.17
CA ASP A 177 -8.98 -0.57 -5.50
C ASP A 177 -8.30 -1.35 -4.37
N THR A 178 -6.96 -1.39 -4.34
CA THR A 178 -6.20 -2.16 -3.33
C THR A 178 -6.10 -1.48 -1.97
N ALA A 179 -6.38 -0.16 -1.90
CA ALA A 179 -6.37 0.59 -0.66
C ALA A 179 -7.71 0.53 0.06
N THR A 180 -8.83 0.55 -0.68
CA THR A 180 -10.19 0.54 -0.10
C THR A 180 -10.93 -0.79 -0.25
N GLY A 181 -10.50 -1.65 -1.18
CA GLY A 181 -11.21 -2.86 -1.56
C GLY A 181 -12.46 -2.61 -2.41
N GLU A 182 -12.70 -1.37 -2.84
CA GLU A 182 -13.90 -1.01 -3.57
C GLU A 182 -13.86 -1.49 -5.02
N TYR A 183 -15.01 -1.96 -5.50
CA TYR A 183 -15.22 -2.23 -6.92
C TYR A 183 -15.16 -0.94 -7.74
N LEU A 184 -14.30 -0.94 -8.76
CA LEU A 184 -14.17 0.16 -9.70
C LEU A 184 -14.95 -0.13 -10.98
N ASN A 185 -14.58 -1.18 -11.70
CA ASN A 185 -15.16 -1.52 -13.00
C ASN A 185 -15.08 -3.01 -13.32
N ARG A 186 -15.91 -3.46 -14.26
CA ARG A 186 -15.81 -4.79 -14.88
C ARG A 186 -14.86 -4.72 -16.06
N VAL A 187 -13.87 -5.61 -16.09
CA VAL A 187 -12.95 -5.77 -17.21
C VAL A 187 -13.59 -6.75 -18.20
N LYS A 188 -13.67 -6.35 -19.47
CA LYS A 188 -14.15 -7.19 -20.57
C LYS A 188 -13.03 -8.05 -21.14
#